data_AF-M2RSV1-F1
#
_entry.id   AF-M2RSV1-F1
#
_cell.length_a   1.000
_cell.length_b   1.000
_cell.length_c   1.000
_cell.angle_alpha   90.00
_cell.angle_beta   90.00
_cell.angle_gamma   90.00
#
_symmetry.space_group_name_H-M   'P 1'
#
loop_
_entity.id
_entity.type
_entity.pdbx_description
1 polymer ?
#
loop_
_entity_poly.entity_id
_entity_poly.type
_entity_poly.pdbx_seq_one_letter_code
_entity_poly.pdbx_strand_id
1 'polypeptide(L)'
;MSIDMYSCALRKYAAQVDKSQLGNKIRDLPKGFEVANLAIFEGFFEEVGTHVVTQTKYGARYSMVSWASNTDIEIVEKFAENVSVAFSGIPSHGTYDPRIRQEAQYRKFASEFSRRVACQGGDPDAALKLTHHPFSYDGYQSWLATARTRPALTSVNLTEIWVIARMTANREIRDRANAIRDAYSYITTHPQVSVTQAKLTVRAGWGEFALATPGAVLSHKGNYPPSTKWTRSKIEWRAGSDGPVGEVEIDFEIFYDGSTIDFYTHHGSNGGPNRGSSMTVLVGDQVYTSSERPGQRQGAEHFYRVPTCKPQRFRSTDTFKPHHSRVWPEVLDEFFKSE
;
A
#
# COMPACT_ATOMS: atom_id res chain seq x y z
N MET A 1 13.52 9.03 -6.39
CA MET A 1 14.53 9.30 -7.44
C MET A 1 14.70 8.07 -8.32
N SER A 2 14.92 8.24 -9.62
CA SER A 2 15.12 7.12 -10.56
C SER A 2 16.21 7.44 -11.58
N ILE A 3 16.88 6.40 -12.07
CA ILE A 3 17.71 6.44 -13.27
C ILE A 3 17.06 5.50 -14.28
N ASP A 4 16.76 6.02 -15.47
CA ASP A 4 16.22 5.24 -16.58
C ASP A 4 17.37 4.86 -17.53
N MET A 5 17.54 3.57 -17.80
CA MET A 5 18.57 3.01 -18.69
C MET A 5 18.00 2.68 -20.07
N TYR A 6 16.77 2.14 -20.11
CA TYR A 6 16.10 1.73 -21.33
C TYR A 6 14.64 2.15 -21.31
N SER A 7 14.08 2.40 -22.50
CA SER A 7 12.64 2.61 -22.67
C SER A 7 12.12 1.77 -23.82
N CYS A 8 11.02 1.05 -23.60
CA CYS A 8 10.34 0.28 -24.62
C CYS A 8 8.93 0.84 -24.81
N ALA A 9 8.47 0.96 -26.05
CA ALA A 9 7.12 1.44 -26.36
C ALA A 9 6.45 0.49 -27.36
N LEU A 10 5.21 0.10 -27.07
CA LEU A 10 4.38 -0.63 -28.02
C LEU A 10 3.97 0.30 -29.16
N ARG A 11 4.18 -0.16 -30.40
CA ARG A 11 3.73 0.55 -31.59
C ARG A 11 2.49 -0.14 -32.16
N LYS A 12 1.54 0.65 -32.66
CA LYS A 12 0.30 0.15 -33.30
C LYS A 12 -0.51 -0.82 -32.40
N TYR A 13 -0.50 -0.61 -31.09
CA TYR A 13 -1.16 -1.50 -30.12
C TYR A 13 -2.66 -1.68 -30.37
N ALA A 14 -3.36 -0.66 -30.89
CA ALA A 14 -4.77 -0.77 -31.28
C ALA A 14 -5.01 -1.87 -32.35
N ALA A 15 -4.12 -2.00 -33.33
CA ALA A 15 -4.22 -3.03 -34.36
C ALA A 15 -3.84 -4.44 -33.85
N GLN A 16 -3.09 -4.51 -32.76
CA GLN A 16 -2.74 -5.78 -32.12
C GLN A 16 -3.87 -6.33 -31.26
N VAL A 17 -4.70 -5.45 -30.66
CA VAL A 17 -5.84 -5.89 -29.84
C VAL A 17 -6.79 -6.77 -30.63
N ASP A 18 -7.08 -6.45 -31.88
CA ASP A 18 -7.97 -7.23 -32.74
C ASP A 18 -7.56 -8.70 -32.89
N LYS A 19 -6.26 -8.97 -32.88
CA LYS A 19 -5.67 -10.30 -33.10
C LYS A 19 -5.29 -11.00 -31.79
N SER A 20 -5.57 -10.36 -30.66
CA SER A 20 -5.14 -10.81 -29.35
C SER A 20 -6.27 -11.51 -28.58
N GLN A 21 -5.88 -12.24 -27.54
CA GLN A 21 -6.82 -12.78 -26.57
C GLN A 21 -7.68 -11.68 -25.91
N LEU A 22 -7.11 -10.49 -25.68
CA LEU A 22 -7.85 -9.33 -25.18
C LEU A 22 -8.99 -8.93 -26.12
N GLY A 23 -8.75 -8.93 -27.44
CA GLY A 23 -9.78 -8.64 -28.42
C GLY A 23 -10.94 -9.65 -28.39
N ASN A 24 -10.63 -10.93 -28.21
CA ASN A 24 -11.67 -11.98 -28.04
C ASN A 24 -12.50 -11.73 -26.77
N LYS A 25 -11.83 -11.49 -25.64
CA LYS A 25 -12.50 -11.22 -24.36
C LYS A 25 -13.38 -9.98 -24.41
N ILE A 26 -12.94 -8.92 -25.10
CA ILE A 26 -13.80 -7.75 -25.32
C ILE A 26 -15.03 -8.15 -26.14
N ARG A 27 -14.90 -8.94 -27.20
CA ARG A 27 -16.04 -9.37 -28.03
C ARG A 27 -17.08 -10.19 -27.25
N ASP A 28 -16.66 -10.89 -26.19
CA ASP A 28 -17.56 -11.68 -25.34
C ASP A 28 -18.39 -10.83 -24.37
N LEU A 29 -18.03 -9.56 -24.16
CA LEU A 29 -18.78 -8.68 -23.26
C LEU A 29 -20.17 -8.30 -23.79
N PRO A 30 -21.11 -7.92 -22.90
CA PRO A 30 -22.32 -7.21 -23.31
C PRO A 30 -21.99 -5.91 -24.06
N LYS A 31 -22.83 -5.52 -25.02
CA LYS A 31 -22.65 -4.26 -25.78
C LYS A 31 -22.95 -3.00 -24.96
N GLY A 32 -23.77 -3.13 -23.92
CA GLY A 32 -24.14 -2.05 -23.00
C GLY A 32 -23.87 -2.46 -21.55
N PHE A 33 -23.58 -1.48 -20.71
CA PHE A 33 -23.43 -1.69 -19.27
C PHE A 33 -24.78 -1.50 -18.57
N GLU A 34 -25.13 -2.46 -17.71
CA GLU A 34 -26.27 -2.39 -16.79
C GLU A 34 -25.86 -3.04 -15.47
N VAL A 35 -26.40 -2.60 -14.33
CA VAL A 35 -26.03 -3.20 -13.03
C VAL A 35 -26.29 -4.71 -12.99
N ALA A 36 -27.28 -5.21 -13.74
CA ALA A 36 -27.57 -6.64 -13.87
C ALA A 36 -26.41 -7.45 -14.50
N ASN A 37 -25.55 -6.83 -15.30
CA ASN A 37 -24.40 -7.47 -15.93
C ASN A 37 -23.04 -7.08 -15.30
N LEU A 38 -23.06 -6.39 -14.15
CA LEU A 38 -21.86 -5.95 -13.43
C LEU A 38 -20.84 -7.08 -13.19
N ALA A 39 -21.31 -8.24 -12.74
CA ALA A 39 -20.44 -9.38 -12.44
C ALA A 39 -19.64 -9.89 -13.66
N ILE A 40 -20.17 -9.72 -14.87
CA ILE A 40 -19.47 -10.09 -16.12
C ILE A 40 -18.31 -9.12 -16.37
N PHE A 41 -18.54 -7.82 -16.16
CA PHE A 41 -17.49 -6.81 -16.31
C PHE A 41 -16.44 -6.89 -15.19
N GLU A 42 -16.85 -7.18 -13.95
CA GLU A 42 -15.93 -7.45 -12.83
C GLU A 42 -15.01 -8.63 -13.17
N GLY A 43 -15.56 -9.76 -13.61
CA GLY A 43 -14.77 -10.92 -14.01
C GLY A 43 -13.84 -10.65 -15.20
N PHE A 44 -14.28 -9.82 -16.16
CA PHE A 44 -13.41 -9.35 -17.24
C PHE A 44 -12.23 -8.54 -16.71
N PHE A 45 -12.47 -7.54 -15.85
CA PHE A 45 -11.40 -6.72 -15.29
C PHE A 45 -10.46 -7.49 -14.36
N GLU A 46 -10.98 -8.51 -13.66
CA GLU A 46 -10.17 -9.43 -12.86
C GLU A 46 -9.21 -10.25 -13.73
N GLU A 47 -9.68 -10.72 -14.90
CA GLU A 47 -8.86 -11.54 -15.81
C GLU A 47 -7.83 -10.72 -16.60
N VAL A 48 -8.22 -9.57 -17.14
CA VAL A 48 -7.37 -8.82 -18.09
C VAL A 48 -6.83 -7.49 -17.56
N GLY A 49 -7.26 -7.07 -16.38
CA GLY A 49 -6.99 -5.73 -15.84
C GLY A 49 -7.83 -4.64 -16.50
N THR A 50 -7.53 -3.37 -16.19
CA THR A 50 -8.27 -2.20 -16.68
C THR A 50 -7.49 -1.37 -17.70
N HIS A 51 -6.18 -1.63 -17.81
CA HIS A 51 -5.25 -0.88 -18.63
C HIS A 51 -4.29 -1.82 -19.36
N VAL A 52 -3.76 -1.35 -20.49
CA VAL A 52 -2.66 -1.98 -21.21
C VAL A 52 -1.39 -1.16 -21.01
N VAL A 53 -0.28 -1.84 -20.75
CA VAL A 53 1.04 -1.23 -20.68
C VAL A 53 1.50 -0.84 -22.09
N THR A 54 1.54 0.45 -22.39
CA THR A 54 1.93 0.96 -23.71
C THR A 54 3.39 1.40 -23.78
N GLN A 55 3.98 1.74 -22.63
CA GLN A 55 5.40 2.04 -22.52
C GLN A 55 5.95 1.53 -21.19
N THR A 56 7.21 1.12 -21.21
CA THR A 56 7.95 0.74 -20.00
C THR A 56 9.29 1.45 -19.97
N LYS A 57 9.78 1.74 -18.77
CA LYS A 57 11.16 2.16 -18.54
C LYS A 57 11.84 1.20 -17.58
N TYR A 58 13.12 0.93 -17.84
CA TYR A 58 13.94 0.04 -17.03
C TYR A 58 15.16 0.79 -16.50
N GLY A 59 15.54 0.54 -15.25
CA GLY A 59 16.67 1.16 -14.58
C GLY A 59 16.64 0.87 -13.09
N ALA A 60 16.90 1.88 -12.24
CA ALA A 60 16.70 1.74 -10.80
C ALA A 60 15.88 2.87 -10.21
N ARG A 61 15.06 2.56 -9.20
CA ARG A 61 14.17 3.49 -8.53
C ARG A 61 14.27 3.35 -7.02
N TYR A 62 14.60 4.47 -6.38
CA TYR A 62 14.50 4.63 -4.94
C TYR A 62 13.22 5.42 -4.64
N SER A 63 12.27 4.76 -4.00
CA SER A 63 11.01 5.33 -3.57
C SER A 63 11.02 5.46 -2.05
N MET A 64 10.73 6.65 -1.55
CA MET A 64 10.63 6.93 -0.13
C MET A 64 9.37 7.72 0.13
N VAL A 65 8.57 7.25 1.07
CA VAL A 65 7.42 7.94 1.60
C VAL A 65 7.64 8.13 3.09
N SER A 66 7.45 9.34 3.58
CA SER A 66 7.53 9.67 5.00
C SER A 66 6.21 10.30 5.40
N TRP A 67 5.73 9.93 6.59
CA TRP A 67 4.56 10.52 7.23
C TRP A 67 4.99 11.01 8.60
N ALA A 68 4.43 12.13 9.04
CA ALA A 68 4.59 12.62 10.40
C ALA A 68 3.28 13.27 10.84
N SER A 69 3.16 13.58 12.13
CA SER A 69 2.01 14.31 12.64
C SER A 69 1.89 15.68 11.96
N ASN A 70 0.68 16.04 11.57
CA ASN A 70 0.33 17.38 11.09
C ASN A 70 -0.29 18.26 12.20
N THR A 71 -0.28 17.79 13.45
CA THR A 71 -0.81 18.55 14.60
C THR A 71 0.15 19.62 15.10
N ASP A 72 1.42 19.54 14.71
CA ASP A 72 2.47 20.49 15.08
C ASP A 72 2.89 21.31 13.86
N ILE A 73 2.62 22.61 13.89
CA ILE A 73 2.89 23.50 12.77
C ILE A 73 4.38 23.60 12.44
N GLU A 74 5.27 23.51 13.43
CA GLU A 74 6.72 23.58 13.19
C GLU A 74 7.24 22.33 12.46
N ILE A 75 6.63 21.16 12.74
CA ILE A 75 6.93 19.93 12.00
C ILE A 75 6.45 20.05 10.55
N VAL A 76 5.26 20.63 10.32
CA VAL A 76 4.69 20.83 8.99
C VAL A 76 5.54 21.78 8.16
N GLU A 77 5.89 22.94 8.72
CA GLU A 77 6.68 23.97 8.03
C GLU A 77 8.09 23.48 7.68
N LYS A 78 8.72 22.70 8.56
CA LYS A 78 10.08 22.15 8.35
C LYS A 78 10.11 20.70 7.85
N PHE A 79 8.99 20.17 7.35
CA PHE A 79 8.87 18.74 7.05
C PHE A 79 9.94 18.24 6.06
N ALA A 80 10.17 18.97 4.96
CA ALA A 80 11.16 18.58 3.95
C ALA A 80 12.60 18.57 4.50
N GLU A 81 12.91 19.48 5.41
CA GLU A 81 14.22 19.61 6.03
C GLU A 81 14.43 18.50 7.06
N ASN A 82 13.41 18.24 7.89
CA ASN A 82 13.37 17.11 8.82
C ASN A 82 13.61 15.78 8.10
N VAL A 83 12.91 15.55 6.97
CA VAL A 83 13.09 14.36 6.13
C VAL A 83 14.51 14.34 5.54
N SER A 84 15.01 15.44 4.98
CA SER A 84 16.36 15.49 4.42
C SER A 84 17.42 15.12 5.46
N VAL A 85 17.30 15.62 6.69
CA VAL A 85 18.24 15.36 7.79
C VAL A 85 18.13 13.92 8.32
N ALA A 86 16.91 13.39 8.41
CA ALA A 86 16.66 12.02 8.86
C ALA A 86 17.26 11.00 7.90
N PHE A 87 17.20 11.26 6.60
CA PHE A 87 17.69 10.37 5.55
C PHE A 87 19.04 10.80 4.95
N SER A 88 19.87 11.50 5.74
CA SER A 88 21.24 11.88 5.37
C SER A 88 21.36 12.58 4.01
N GLY A 89 20.38 13.41 3.66
CA GLY A 89 20.35 14.19 2.44
C GLY A 89 19.98 13.42 1.18
N ILE A 90 19.58 12.14 1.25
CA ILE A 90 19.19 11.35 0.07
C ILE A 90 18.20 12.12 -0.84
N PRO A 91 17.10 12.73 -0.34
CA PRO A 91 16.17 13.51 -1.18
C PRO A 91 16.81 14.72 -1.87
N SER A 92 17.89 15.23 -1.29
CA SER A 92 18.56 16.48 -1.65
C SER A 92 19.99 16.21 -2.13
N HIS A 93 20.21 15.06 -2.78
CA HIS A 93 21.49 14.68 -3.39
C HIS A 93 22.70 14.75 -2.44
N GLY A 94 22.51 14.33 -1.19
CA GLY A 94 23.53 14.29 -0.15
C GLY A 94 23.67 15.59 0.65
N THR A 95 22.89 16.62 0.33
CA THR A 95 22.91 17.90 1.05
C THR A 95 21.82 17.96 2.12
N TYR A 96 22.17 18.44 3.31
CA TYR A 96 21.23 18.73 4.40
C TYR A 96 21.92 19.60 5.46
N ASP A 97 21.16 20.30 6.30
CA ASP A 97 21.71 21.03 7.45
C ASP A 97 21.72 20.14 8.71
N PRO A 98 22.89 19.67 9.18
CA PRO A 98 22.96 18.80 10.34
C PRO A 98 22.52 19.47 11.65
N ARG A 99 22.47 20.81 11.70
CA ARG A 99 22.09 21.57 12.90
C ARG A 99 20.62 21.34 13.29
N ILE A 100 19.78 21.02 12.31
CA ILE A 100 18.35 20.72 12.53
C ILE A 100 18.15 19.57 13.52
N ARG A 101 19.10 18.62 13.63
CA ARG A 101 19.03 17.53 14.61
C ARG A 101 18.97 18.01 16.06
N GLN A 102 19.48 19.20 16.33
CA GLN A 102 19.54 19.79 17.66
C GLN A 102 18.24 20.48 18.05
N GLU A 103 17.40 20.83 17.07
CA GLU A 103 16.18 21.58 17.26
C GLU A 103 15.07 20.70 17.88
N ALA A 104 14.18 21.30 18.68
CA ALA A 104 13.20 20.56 19.48
C ALA A 104 12.15 19.85 18.61
N GLN A 105 11.67 20.52 17.56
CA GLN A 105 10.72 19.99 16.61
C GLN A 105 11.26 18.79 15.83
N TYR A 106 12.57 18.76 15.53
CA TYR A 106 13.17 17.58 14.89
C TYR A 106 13.12 16.35 15.81
N ARG A 107 13.36 16.52 17.12
CA ARG A 107 13.28 15.40 18.07
C ARG A 107 11.86 14.83 18.13
N LYS A 108 10.85 15.70 18.09
CA LYS A 108 9.45 15.30 18.04
C LYS A 108 9.10 14.61 16.72
N PHE A 109 9.51 15.17 15.59
CA PHE A 109 9.41 14.52 14.29
C PHE A 109 10.05 13.12 14.31
N ALA A 110 11.29 13.01 14.81
CA ALA A 110 12.05 11.77 14.84
C ALA A 110 11.41 10.68 15.71
N SER A 111 10.66 11.06 16.75
CA SER A 111 9.91 10.11 17.59
C SER A 111 8.58 9.66 17.00
N GLU A 112 8.03 10.38 16.03
CA GLU A 112 6.64 10.20 15.57
C GLU A 112 6.53 9.85 14.08
N PHE A 113 7.58 10.04 13.28
CA PHE A 113 7.48 9.81 11.85
C PHE A 113 7.45 8.31 11.51
N SER A 114 6.64 7.97 10.51
CA SER A 114 6.64 6.67 9.85
C SER A 114 7.27 6.81 8.47
N ARG A 115 7.83 5.71 7.96
CA ARG A 115 8.43 5.68 6.63
C ARG A 115 8.17 4.39 5.88
N ARG A 116 8.17 4.47 4.56
CA ARG A 116 8.24 3.34 3.64
C ARG A 116 9.33 3.63 2.63
N VAL A 117 10.34 2.75 2.59
CA VAL A 117 11.41 2.80 1.58
C VAL A 117 11.29 1.57 0.71
N ALA A 118 11.48 1.74 -0.58
CA ALA A 118 11.53 0.65 -1.54
C ALA A 118 12.60 0.94 -2.59
N CYS A 119 13.45 -0.06 -2.82
CA CYS A 119 14.45 -0.04 -3.87
C CYS A 119 14.04 -1.03 -4.96
N GLN A 120 14.05 -0.60 -6.22
CA GLN A 120 13.76 -1.43 -7.38
C GLN A 120 14.91 -1.34 -8.37
N GLY A 121 15.41 -2.48 -8.84
CA GLY A 121 16.63 -2.56 -9.64
C GLY A 121 17.91 -2.45 -8.81
N GLY A 122 19.05 -2.59 -9.48
CA GLY A 122 20.36 -2.69 -8.84
C GLY A 122 20.63 -4.06 -8.20
N ASP A 123 21.67 -4.11 -7.37
CA ASP A 123 22.03 -5.27 -6.59
C ASP A 123 21.00 -5.55 -5.48
N PRO A 124 20.40 -6.76 -5.42
CA PRO A 124 19.36 -7.08 -4.44
C PRO A 124 19.81 -6.95 -2.98
N ASP A 125 21.05 -7.32 -2.66
CA ASP A 125 21.55 -7.26 -1.28
C ASP A 125 21.78 -5.81 -0.85
N ALA A 126 22.33 -4.98 -1.73
CA ALA A 126 22.45 -3.54 -1.51
C ALA A 126 21.07 -2.86 -1.40
N ALA A 127 20.12 -3.24 -2.24
CA ALA A 127 18.74 -2.76 -2.21
C ALA A 127 18.04 -3.12 -0.88
N LEU A 128 18.22 -4.35 -0.41
CA LEU A 128 17.66 -4.85 0.84
C LEU A 128 18.26 -4.09 2.04
N LYS A 129 19.60 -3.94 2.06
CA LYS A 129 20.30 -3.16 3.09
C LYS A 129 19.78 -1.73 3.15
N LEU A 130 19.64 -1.07 1.99
CA LEU A 130 19.18 0.31 1.92
C LEU A 130 17.69 0.44 2.32
N THR A 131 16.88 -0.56 2.01
CA THR A 131 15.46 -0.59 2.42
C THR A 131 15.32 -0.67 3.94
N HIS A 132 16.13 -1.50 4.62
CA HIS A 132 16.10 -1.62 6.08
C HIS A 132 16.86 -0.50 6.81
N HIS A 133 17.91 0.03 6.18
CA HIS A 133 18.78 1.07 6.74
C HIS A 133 18.95 2.25 5.77
N PRO A 134 17.89 3.05 5.54
CA PRO A 134 17.85 4.10 4.51
C PRO A 134 18.59 5.38 4.89
N PHE A 135 19.52 5.32 5.84
CA PHE A 135 20.14 6.49 6.46
C PHE A 135 21.57 6.76 5.97
N SER A 136 21.98 6.10 4.89
CA SER A 136 23.32 6.22 4.30
C SER A 136 23.23 6.70 2.86
N TYR A 137 23.69 7.93 2.62
CA TYR A 137 23.80 8.46 1.26
C TYR A 137 24.84 7.70 0.42
N ASP A 138 25.97 7.31 1.03
CA ASP A 138 26.98 6.49 0.36
C ASP A 138 26.45 5.10 0.01
N GLY A 139 25.64 4.51 0.89
CA GLY A 139 24.92 3.26 0.61
C GLY A 139 23.94 3.42 -0.56
N TYR A 140 23.21 4.54 -0.60
CA TYR A 140 22.34 4.89 -1.72
C TYR A 140 23.11 5.03 -3.04
N GLN A 141 24.22 5.77 -3.06
CA GLN A 141 25.07 5.95 -4.24
C GLN A 141 25.68 4.63 -4.71
N SER A 142 26.17 3.80 -3.77
CA SER A 142 26.73 2.49 -4.07
C SER A 142 25.71 1.56 -4.71
N TRP A 143 24.49 1.50 -4.15
CA TRP A 143 23.40 0.75 -4.76
C TRP A 143 23.03 1.31 -6.14
N LEU A 144 22.92 2.64 -6.28
CA LEU A 144 22.56 3.28 -7.54
C LEU A 144 23.55 2.98 -8.67
N ALA A 145 24.85 2.87 -8.36
CA ALA A 145 25.88 2.51 -9.32
C ALA A 145 25.67 1.12 -9.95
N THR A 146 25.04 0.18 -9.22
CA THR A 146 24.73 -1.17 -9.71
C THR A 146 23.54 -1.21 -10.68
N ALA A 147 22.76 -0.13 -10.76
CA ALA A 147 21.58 -0.02 -11.62
C ALA A 147 21.88 -0.25 -13.11
N ARG A 148 23.10 0.09 -13.55
CA ARG A 148 23.51 -0.03 -14.96
C ARG A 148 23.57 -1.48 -15.42
N THR A 149 24.01 -2.39 -14.55
CA THR A 149 24.19 -3.81 -14.88
C THR A 149 23.00 -4.67 -14.46
N ARG A 150 22.12 -4.14 -13.60
CA ARG A 150 20.93 -4.84 -13.11
C ARG A 150 19.69 -3.93 -13.14
N PRO A 151 19.22 -3.51 -14.33
CA PRO A 151 18.03 -2.69 -14.44
C PRO A 151 16.77 -3.50 -14.12
N ALA A 152 15.79 -2.87 -13.49
CA ALA A 152 14.44 -3.39 -13.29
C ALA A 152 13.41 -2.41 -13.86
N LEU A 153 12.16 -2.84 -14.04
CA LEU A 153 11.06 -1.98 -14.47
C LEU A 153 10.85 -0.84 -13.45
N THR A 154 11.06 0.42 -13.84
CA THR A 154 10.98 1.61 -12.95
C THR A 154 9.70 2.43 -13.16
N SER A 155 9.16 2.39 -14.37
CA SER A 155 7.89 3.04 -14.70
C SER A 155 7.17 2.31 -15.82
N VAL A 156 5.85 2.47 -15.82
CA VAL A 156 4.96 2.03 -16.90
C VAL A 156 4.08 3.21 -17.31
N ASN A 157 3.83 3.34 -18.60
CA ASN A 157 2.71 4.13 -19.09
C ASN A 157 1.58 3.18 -19.44
N LEU A 158 0.40 3.55 -18.99
CA LEU A 158 -0.80 2.77 -19.11
C LEU A 158 -1.76 3.49 -20.05
N THR A 159 -2.57 2.72 -20.76
CA THR A 159 -3.70 3.25 -21.53
C THR A 159 -4.90 2.38 -21.26
N GLU A 160 -6.04 3.01 -21.05
CA GLU A 160 -7.26 2.35 -20.64
C GLU A 160 -7.79 1.45 -21.75
N ILE A 161 -8.30 0.27 -21.38
CA ILE A 161 -8.75 -0.72 -22.36
C ILE A 161 -9.85 -0.16 -23.28
N TRP A 162 -10.77 0.66 -22.76
CA TRP A 162 -11.82 1.28 -23.57
C TRP A 162 -11.28 2.31 -24.58
N VAL A 163 -10.19 2.99 -24.27
CA VAL A 163 -9.52 3.90 -25.23
C VAL A 163 -8.98 3.08 -26.39
N ILE A 164 -8.31 1.97 -26.09
CA ILE A 164 -7.74 1.08 -27.10
C ILE A 164 -8.85 0.41 -27.94
N ALA A 165 -9.92 -0.07 -27.28
CA ALA A 165 -11.08 -0.62 -27.95
C ALA A 165 -11.71 0.40 -28.91
N ARG A 166 -11.81 1.68 -28.51
CA ARG A 166 -12.36 2.73 -29.39
C ARG A 166 -11.47 3.03 -30.60
N MET A 167 -10.16 2.87 -30.47
CA MET A 167 -9.20 3.12 -31.53
C MET A 167 -9.10 1.99 -32.56
N THR A 168 -9.73 0.85 -32.32
CA THR A 168 -9.62 -0.29 -33.22
C THR A 168 -10.48 -0.16 -34.49
N ALA A 169 -10.02 -0.75 -35.59
CA ALA A 169 -10.78 -0.91 -36.81
C ALA A 169 -11.91 -1.94 -36.67
N ASN A 170 -11.79 -2.93 -35.78
CA ASN A 170 -12.85 -3.92 -35.57
C ASN A 170 -14.07 -3.32 -34.85
N ARG A 171 -15.20 -3.26 -35.56
CA ARG A 171 -16.46 -2.69 -35.05
C ARG A 171 -16.99 -3.41 -33.80
N GLU A 172 -16.86 -4.74 -33.72
CA GLU A 172 -17.39 -5.51 -32.59
C GLU A 172 -16.68 -5.20 -31.27
N ILE A 173 -15.39 -4.87 -31.34
CA ILE A 173 -14.59 -4.42 -30.19
C ILE A 173 -14.89 -2.95 -29.90
N ARG A 174 -14.92 -2.12 -30.97
CA ARG A 174 -15.14 -0.67 -30.86
C ARG A 174 -16.47 -0.33 -30.19
N ASP A 175 -17.54 -1.02 -30.57
CA ASP A 175 -18.89 -0.76 -30.09
C ASP A 175 -19.06 -1.04 -28.58
N ARG A 176 -18.10 -1.75 -27.95
CA ARG A 176 -18.10 -2.08 -26.51
C ARG A 176 -17.29 -1.12 -25.64
N ALA A 177 -16.53 -0.21 -26.25
CA ALA A 177 -15.68 0.71 -25.52
C ALA A 177 -16.44 1.51 -24.45
N ASN A 178 -17.65 1.98 -24.76
CA ASN A 178 -18.47 2.74 -23.81
C ASN A 178 -18.93 1.86 -22.64
N ALA A 179 -19.42 0.65 -22.90
CA ALA A 179 -19.84 -0.27 -21.84
C ALA A 179 -18.69 -0.60 -20.87
N ILE A 180 -17.49 -0.83 -21.39
CA ILE A 180 -16.29 -1.06 -20.55
C ILE A 180 -16.00 0.16 -19.67
N ARG A 181 -15.99 1.37 -20.26
CA ARG A 181 -15.76 2.62 -19.51
C ARG A 181 -16.82 2.83 -18.43
N ASP A 182 -18.09 2.64 -18.78
CA ASP A 182 -19.22 2.91 -17.90
C ASP A 182 -19.25 1.91 -16.74
N ALA A 183 -18.93 0.63 -17.00
CA ALA A 183 -18.75 -0.38 -15.96
C ALA A 183 -17.60 -0.04 -15.01
N TYR A 184 -16.44 0.35 -15.54
CA TYR A 184 -15.30 0.79 -14.72
C TYR A 184 -15.64 2.01 -13.86
N SER A 185 -16.32 3.00 -14.46
CA SER A 185 -16.78 4.19 -13.75
C SER A 185 -17.75 3.82 -12.63
N TYR A 186 -18.68 2.89 -12.87
CA TYR A 186 -19.61 2.43 -11.85
C TYR A 186 -18.85 1.78 -10.68
N ILE A 187 -17.97 0.81 -10.96
CA ILE A 187 -17.19 0.10 -9.93
C ILE A 187 -16.39 1.07 -9.05
N THR A 188 -15.71 2.04 -9.67
CA THR A 188 -14.84 2.98 -8.95
C THR A 188 -15.58 4.07 -8.18
N THR A 189 -16.84 4.37 -8.54
CA THR A 189 -17.65 5.39 -7.87
C THR A 189 -18.69 4.82 -6.90
N HIS A 190 -18.74 3.48 -6.79
CA HIS A 190 -19.63 2.75 -5.89
C HIS A 190 -18.84 1.70 -5.08
N PRO A 191 -17.78 2.11 -4.35
CA PRO A 191 -17.01 1.17 -3.56
C PRO A 191 -17.89 0.54 -2.47
N GLN A 192 -17.67 -0.75 -2.20
CA GLN A 192 -18.38 -1.48 -1.16
C GLN A 192 -17.52 -1.56 0.09
N VAL A 193 -18.13 -1.32 1.25
CA VAL A 193 -17.45 -1.50 2.53
C VAL A 193 -17.22 -2.99 2.75
N SER A 194 -15.95 -3.37 2.82
CA SER A 194 -15.49 -4.70 3.16
C SER A 194 -14.91 -4.68 4.56
N VAL A 195 -15.19 -5.73 5.33
CA VAL A 195 -14.72 -5.87 6.70
C VAL A 195 -13.95 -7.18 6.83
N THR A 196 -12.75 -7.12 7.39
CA THR A 196 -11.94 -8.29 7.68
C THR A 196 -11.58 -8.32 9.16
N GLN A 197 -11.94 -9.41 9.82
CA GLN A 197 -11.52 -9.68 11.20
C GLN A 197 -10.03 -10.00 11.21
N ALA A 198 -9.32 -9.44 12.19
CA ALA A 198 -7.90 -9.65 12.37
C ALA A 198 -7.55 -9.78 13.85
N LYS A 199 -6.47 -10.51 14.12
CA LYS A 199 -5.91 -10.68 15.46
C LYS A 199 -4.41 -10.43 15.41
N LEU A 200 -3.94 -9.59 16.32
CA LEU A 200 -2.53 -9.32 16.54
C LEU A 200 -2.07 -10.05 17.81
N THR A 201 -1.06 -10.90 17.68
CA THR A 201 -0.39 -11.58 18.80
C THR A 201 1.04 -11.06 18.93
N VAL A 202 1.36 -10.44 20.07
CA VAL A 202 2.70 -9.90 20.37
C VAL A 202 3.38 -10.75 21.42
N ARG A 203 4.58 -11.26 21.11
CA ARG A 203 5.49 -11.97 22.02
C ARG A 203 6.81 -11.20 22.15
N ALA A 204 6.72 -9.98 22.68
CA ALA A 204 7.83 -9.04 22.83
C ALA A 204 7.51 -8.02 23.94
N GLY A 205 8.49 -7.21 24.36
CA GLY A 205 8.22 -6.10 25.30
C GLY A 205 7.37 -4.98 24.70
N TRP A 206 7.25 -4.92 23.37
CA TRP A 206 6.34 -4.04 22.65
C TRP A 206 6.13 -4.54 21.21
N GLY A 207 5.03 -4.14 20.61
CA GLY A 207 4.67 -4.46 19.22
C GLY A 207 3.86 -3.36 18.58
N GLU A 208 3.99 -3.26 17.26
CA GLU A 208 3.36 -2.26 16.43
C GLU A 208 2.86 -2.90 15.15
N PHE A 209 1.58 -2.74 14.86
CA PHE A 209 0.95 -3.06 13.59
C PHE A 209 0.51 -1.75 12.93
N ALA A 210 0.76 -1.59 11.64
CA ALA A 210 0.24 -0.44 10.91
C ALA A 210 -0.12 -0.76 9.47
N LEU A 211 -1.29 -0.26 9.06
CA LEU A 211 -1.78 -0.32 7.69
C LEU A 211 -0.93 0.55 6.78
N ALA A 212 -0.58 -0.01 5.63
CA ALA A 212 0.11 0.67 4.55
C ALA A 212 -0.77 0.87 3.30
N THR A 213 -1.98 0.29 3.27
CA THR A 213 -2.99 0.55 2.22
C THR A 213 -3.69 1.88 2.48
N PRO A 214 -3.59 2.86 1.56
CA PRO A 214 -4.40 4.08 1.63
C PRO A 214 -5.89 3.74 1.56
N GLY A 215 -6.68 4.28 2.47
CA GLY A 215 -8.13 4.04 2.53
C GLY A 215 -8.55 2.90 3.46
N ALA A 216 -7.67 1.95 3.80
CA ALA A 216 -8.00 0.99 4.84
C ALA A 216 -7.98 1.67 6.22
N VAL A 217 -8.94 1.34 7.08
CA VAL A 217 -9.02 1.85 8.44
C VAL A 217 -9.22 0.73 9.46
N LEU A 218 -8.66 0.94 10.64
CA LEU A 218 -8.81 0.05 11.80
C LEU A 218 -9.98 0.49 12.66
N SER A 219 -10.75 -0.49 13.10
CA SER A 219 -11.68 -0.36 14.21
C SER A 219 -11.41 -1.47 15.23
N HIS A 220 -11.86 -1.27 16.46
CA HIS A 220 -11.83 -2.29 17.48
C HIS A 220 -13.23 -2.45 18.08
N LYS A 221 -13.57 -3.66 18.49
CA LYS A 221 -14.77 -3.94 19.29
C LYS A 221 -14.33 -4.49 20.63
N GLY A 222 -14.73 -3.83 21.72
CA GLY A 222 -14.51 -4.31 23.08
C GLY A 222 -13.22 -3.84 23.76
N ASN A 223 -12.84 -4.58 24.81
CA ASN A 223 -11.70 -4.26 25.68
C ASN A 223 -10.40 -4.79 25.07
N TYR A 224 -9.38 -3.93 25.00
CA TYR A 224 -8.02 -4.28 24.59
C TYR A 224 -7.05 -4.18 25.78
N PRO A 225 -5.86 -4.80 25.68
CA PRO A 225 -4.85 -4.76 26.73
C PRO A 225 -4.51 -3.32 27.16
N PRO A 226 -4.31 -3.06 28.46
CA PRO A 226 -3.84 -1.76 28.94
C PRO A 226 -2.55 -1.34 28.22
N SER A 227 -2.38 -0.04 27.99
CA SER A 227 -1.25 0.55 27.24
C SER A 227 -1.26 0.33 25.72
N THR A 228 -2.36 -0.17 25.16
CA THR A 228 -2.56 -0.15 23.71
C THR A 228 -2.95 1.26 23.26
N LYS A 229 -2.21 1.83 22.31
CA LYS A 229 -2.52 3.07 21.61
C LYS A 229 -3.07 2.74 20.22
N TRP A 230 -4.10 3.48 19.83
CA TRP A 230 -4.80 3.27 18.58
C TRP A 230 -4.84 4.54 17.75
N THR A 231 -4.69 4.38 16.44
CA THR A 231 -5.13 5.34 15.45
C THR A 231 -5.96 4.60 14.40
N ARG A 232 -6.55 5.33 13.45
CA ARG A 232 -7.25 4.72 12.31
C ARG A 232 -6.36 3.82 11.45
N SER A 233 -5.04 3.87 11.59
CA SER A 233 -4.11 3.10 10.74
C SER A 233 -3.05 2.33 11.53
N LYS A 234 -2.99 2.46 12.85
CA LYS A 234 -1.92 1.87 13.66
C LYS A 234 -2.42 1.38 15.03
N ILE A 235 -1.89 0.23 15.43
CA ILE A 235 -2.00 -0.35 16.77
C ILE A 235 -0.60 -0.40 17.35
N GLU A 236 -0.39 0.19 18.51
CA GLU A 236 0.88 0.09 19.24
C GLU A 236 0.59 -0.41 20.64
N TRP A 237 1.28 -1.46 21.06
CA TRP A 237 1.21 -1.96 22.43
C TRP A 237 2.61 -2.00 23.03
N ARG A 238 2.72 -1.61 24.30
CA ARG A 238 3.95 -1.67 25.08
C ARG A 238 3.67 -2.29 26.44
N ALA A 239 4.53 -3.20 26.87
CA ALA A 239 4.57 -3.62 28.26
C ALA A 239 4.98 -2.41 29.13
N GLY A 240 4.22 -2.13 30.18
CA GLY A 240 4.65 -1.20 31.22
C GLY A 240 5.88 -1.72 31.97
N SER A 241 6.47 -0.91 32.85
CA SER A 241 7.55 -1.32 33.76
C SER A 241 7.21 -2.55 34.60
N ASP A 242 5.92 -2.75 34.89
CA ASP A 242 5.35 -3.89 35.61
C ASP A 242 4.42 -4.75 34.72
N GLY A 243 4.46 -4.54 33.39
CA GLY A 243 3.56 -5.18 32.44
C GLY A 243 3.87 -6.68 32.25
N PRO A 244 2.91 -7.49 31.81
CA PRO A 244 3.11 -8.91 31.62
C PRO A 244 4.26 -9.16 30.63
N VAL A 245 5.32 -9.80 31.12
CA VAL A 245 6.33 -10.46 30.27
C VAL A 245 5.64 -11.71 29.70
N GLY A 246 4.97 -11.57 28.56
CA GLY A 246 4.10 -12.61 28.04
C GLY A 246 3.61 -12.36 26.63
N GLU A 247 2.67 -13.21 26.21
CA GLU A 247 1.95 -13.09 24.95
C GLU A 247 0.72 -12.21 25.15
N VAL A 248 0.53 -11.24 24.25
CA VAL A 248 -0.62 -10.35 24.24
C VAL A 248 -1.38 -10.51 22.94
N GLU A 249 -2.69 -10.69 23.03
CA GLU A 249 -3.59 -10.74 21.88
C GLU A 249 -4.46 -9.48 21.80
N ILE A 250 -4.66 -8.99 20.59
CA ILE A 250 -5.46 -7.80 20.27
C ILE A 250 -6.33 -8.14 19.07
N ASP A 251 -7.65 -8.20 19.27
CA ASP A 251 -8.63 -8.39 18.19
C ASP A 251 -9.04 -7.03 17.59
N PHE A 252 -9.17 -6.98 16.27
CA PHE A 252 -9.55 -5.76 15.55
C PHE A 252 -10.21 -6.07 14.20
N GLU A 253 -10.83 -5.04 13.62
CA GLU A 253 -11.48 -5.08 12.31
C GLU A 253 -10.77 -4.14 11.35
N ILE A 254 -10.61 -4.58 10.10
CA ILE A 254 -10.06 -3.78 9.01
C ILE A 254 -11.19 -3.47 8.03
N PHE A 255 -11.50 -2.19 7.85
CA PHE A 255 -12.49 -1.67 6.91
C PHE A 255 -11.79 -1.13 5.67
N TYR A 256 -12.23 -1.54 4.49
CA TYR A 256 -11.58 -1.20 3.22
C TYR A 256 -12.56 -1.35 2.04
N ASP A 257 -12.16 -0.90 0.86
CA ASP A 257 -13.00 -0.78 -0.34
C ASP A 257 -13.12 -2.07 -1.17
N GLY A 258 -12.65 -3.21 -0.63
CA GLY A 258 -12.55 -4.48 -1.35
C GLY A 258 -11.18 -4.76 -1.97
N SER A 259 -10.25 -3.81 -1.94
CA SER A 259 -8.85 -4.03 -2.36
C SER A 259 -8.05 -4.91 -1.38
N THR A 260 -6.94 -5.49 -1.85
CA THR A 260 -5.99 -6.19 -0.96
C THR A 260 -5.34 -5.22 0.01
N ILE A 261 -4.97 -5.68 1.21
CA ILE A 261 -4.32 -4.83 2.21
C ILE A 261 -2.80 -5.03 2.24
N ASP A 262 -2.08 -3.93 2.46
CA ASP A 262 -0.67 -3.89 2.80
C ASP A 262 -0.58 -3.47 4.28
N PHE A 263 0.33 -4.07 5.04
CA PHE A 263 0.64 -3.64 6.40
C PHE A 263 2.09 -3.92 6.76
N TYR A 264 2.54 -3.36 7.87
CA TYR A 264 3.82 -3.73 8.48
C TYR A 264 3.66 -4.06 9.95
N THR A 265 4.60 -4.85 10.43
CA THR A 265 4.78 -5.16 11.84
C THR A 265 6.15 -4.71 12.29
N HIS A 266 6.25 -4.23 13.53
CA HIS A 266 7.52 -3.92 14.19
C HIS A 266 7.41 -4.29 15.66
N HIS A 267 8.39 -5.02 16.18
CA HIS A 267 8.39 -5.40 17.58
C HIS A 267 9.77 -5.28 18.21
N GLY A 268 9.76 -5.17 19.54
CA GLY A 268 10.96 -5.19 20.36
C GLY A 268 11.47 -6.59 20.67
N SER A 269 12.46 -6.62 21.54
CA SER A 269 12.97 -7.84 22.18
C SER A 269 12.13 -8.17 23.42
N ASN A 270 12.09 -9.46 23.77
CA ASN A 270 11.53 -9.97 25.02
C ASN A 270 12.57 -10.02 26.17
N GLY A 271 13.67 -9.27 26.05
CA GLY A 271 14.59 -9.00 27.17
C GLY A 271 15.47 -10.18 27.64
N GLY A 272 15.47 -11.32 26.95
CA GLY A 272 16.29 -12.49 27.31
C GLY A 272 17.04 -13.08 26.11
N PRO A 273 18.32 -13.50 26.25
CA PRO A 273 19.17 -13.96 25.14
C PRO A 273 18.69 -15.25 24.44
N ASN A 274 17.71 -15.97 25.01
CA ASN A 274 17.23 -17.26 24.52
C ASN A 274 15.71 -17.33 24.27
N ARG A 275 15.00 -16.19 24.34
CA ARG A 275 13.56 -16.14 24.05
C ARG A 275 13.36 -15.36 22.75
N GLY A 276 13.17 -16.08 21.65
CA GLY A 276 12.88 -15.45 20.36
C GLY A 276 11.65 -14.58 20.48
N SER A 277 11.78 -13.32 20.09
CA SER A 277 10.66 -12.37 20.06
C SER A 277 9.97 -12.45 18.71
N SER A 278 8.65 -12.41 18.73
CA SER A 278 7.85 -12.49 17.51
C SER A 278 6.58 -11.68 17.60
N MET A 279 6.03 -11.37 16.44
CA MET A 279 4.73 -10.75 16.28
C MET A 279 4.01 -11.46 15.16
N THR A 280 2.79 -11.90 15.43
CA THR A 280 1.96 -12.62 14.48
C THR A 280 0.67 -11.84 14.24
N VAL A 281 0.24 -11.77 12.99
CA VAL A 281 -1.03 -11.16 12.58
C VAL A 281 -1.83 -12.22 11.84
N LEU A 282 -3.02 -12.53 12.35
CA LEU A 282 -4.03 -13.27 11.62
C LEU A 282 -4.92 -12.27 10.89
N VAL A 283 -5.04 -12.39 9.57
CA VAL A 283 -5.96 -11.61 8.74
C VAL A 283 -6.86 -12.58 8.00
N GLY A 284 -8.16 -12.59 8.33
CA GLY A 284 -9.05 -13.66 7.90
C GLY A 284 -8.51 -15.01 8.38
N ASP A 285 -8.17 -15.90 7.45
CA ASP A 285 -7.65 -17.25 7.74
C ASP A 285 -6.12 -17.36 7.57
N GLN A 286 -5.42 -16.27 7.25
CA GLN A 286 -3.99 -16.29 6.95
C GLN A 286 -3.15 -15.70 8.07
N VAL A 287 -2.02 -16.37 8.36
CA VAL A 287 -1.10 -16.04 9.44
C VAL A 287 0.18 -15.42 8.88
N TYR A 288 0.53 -14.24 9.37
CA TYR A 288 1.71 -13.48 8.99
C TYR A 288 2.60 -13.27 10.21
N THR A 289 3.86 -13.72 10.15
CA THR A 289 4.76 -13.71 11.32
C THR A 289 6.02 -12.92 11.03
N SER A 290 6.31 -11.93 11.86
CA SER A 290 7.62 -11.29 11.99
C SER A 290 8.34 -11.88 13.20
N SER A 291 9.59 -12.29 13.01
CA SER A 291 10.43 -12.84 14.08
C SER A 291 11.80 -12.17 14.10
N GLU A 292 12.47 -12.17 15.25
CA GLU A 292 13.86 -11.74 15.35
C GLU A 292 14.77 -12.56 14.42
N ARG A 293 15.67 -11.86 13.71
CA ARG A 293 16.77 -12.49 12.98
C ARG A 293 17.99 -12.64 13.92
N PRO A 294 18.85 -13.67 13.72
CA PRO A 294 20.05 -13.84 14.53
C PRO A 294 20.88 -12.54 14.62
N GLY A 295 21.13 -12.07 15.84
CA GLY A 295 21.90 -10.84 16.11
C GLY A 295 21.08 -9.54 16.14
N GLN A 296 19.77 -9.58 15.89
CA GLN A 296 18.89 -8.41 16.01
C GLN A 296 18.03 -8.47 17.27
N ARG A 297 17.81 -7.31 17.91
CA ARG A 297 16.94 -7.15 19.11
C ARG A 297 15.54 -6.59 18.77
N GLN A 298 15.25 -6.47 17.49
CA GLN A 298 13.99 -5.94 16.95
C GLN A 298 13.72 -6.65 15.62
N GLY A 299 12.45 -6.89 15.32
CA GLY A 299 12.01 -7.43 14.04
C GLY A 299 11.01 -6.49 13.39
N ALA A 300 11.18 -6.22 12.09
CA ALA A 300 10.23 -5.46 11.30
C ALA A 300 10.01 -6.13 9.95
N GLU A 301 8.76 -6.29 9.57
CA GLU A 301 8.39 -6.96 8.31
C GLU A 301 7.22 -6.26 7.64
N HIS A 302 7.27 -6.22 6.31
CA HIS A 302 6.22 -5.66 5.47
C HIS A 302 5.52 -6.78 4.73
N PHE A 303 4.20 -6.79 4.81
CA PHE A 303 3.34 -7.74 4.12
C PHE A 303 2.55 -6.99 3.06
N TYR A 304 2.55 -7.52 1.84
CA TYR A 304 1.98 -6.86 0.66
C TYR A 304 0.92 -7.72 0.02
N ARG A 305 -0.14 -7.08 -0.47
CA ARG A 305 -1.26 -7.73 -1.18
C ARG A 305 -1.86 -8.88 -0.39
N VAL A 306 -2.02 -8.69 0.92
CA VAL A 306 -2.62 -9.66 1.80
C VAL A 306 -4.08 -9.87 1.37
N PRO A 307 -4.46 -11.11 0.99
CA PRO A 307 -5.83 -11.42 0.64
C PRO A 307 -6.74 -11.19 1.84
N THR A 308 -7.89 -10.60 1.58
CA THR A 308 -8.91 -10.32 2.60
C THR A 308 -10.19 -11.10 2.29
N CYS A 309 -11.09 -11.20 3.27
CA CYS A 309 -12.37 -11.88 3.05
C CYS A 309 -13.20 -11.14 1.99
N LYS A 310 -14.05 -11.87 1.25
CA LYS A 310 -14.93 -11.26 0.25
C LYS A 310 -15.80 -10.16 0.88
N PRO A 311 -16.05 -9.05 0.16
CA PRO A 311 -16.88 -7.96 0.64
C PRO A 311 -18.21 -8.48 1.19
N GLN A 312 -18.56 -8.08 2.43
CA GLN A 312 -19.96 -8.15 2.83
C GLN A 312 -20.68 -7.04 2.06
N ARG A 313 -21.71 -7.39 1.28
CA ARG A 313 -22.51 -6.38 0.58
C ARG A 313 -23.27 -5.54 1.61
N PHE A 314 -22.70 -4.41 2.02
CA PHE A 314 -23.46 -3.40 2.73
C PHE A 314 -24.59 -2.91 1.81
N ARG A 315 -25.82 -3.29 2.14
CA ARG A 315 -27.02 -2.71 1.52
C ARG A 315 -27.35 -1.47 2.34
N SER A 316 -26.88 -0.31 1.91
CA SER A 316 -27.43 0.97 2.39
C SER A 316 -28.94 0.92 2.21
N THR A 317 -29.70 0.96 3.31
CA THR A 317 -31.16 0.79 3.31
C THR A 317 -31.93 2.03 2.86
N ASP A 318 -31.27 3.15 2.55
CA ASP A 318 -31.96 4.35 2.12
C ASP A 318 -31.73 4.67 0.63
N THR A 319 -32.84 4.59 -0.13
CA THR A 319 -33.12 5.30 -1.39
C THR A 319 -31.91 5.73 -2.22
N PHE A 320 -31.21 4.73 -2.77
CA PHE A 320 -30.02 4.91 -3.56
C PHE A 320 -30.34 5.61 -4.90
N LYS A 321 -29.93 6.87 -5.07
CA LYS A 321 -30.02 7.57 -6.36
C LYS A 321 -28.88 7.05 -7.26
N PRO A 322 -29.16 6.37 -8.38
CA PRO A 322 -28.17 5.69 -9.23
C PRO A 322 -27.18 6.63 -9.98
N HIS A 323 -27.13 7.92 -9.61
CA HIS A 323 -26.38 8.96 -10.32
C HIS A 323 -25.44 9.78 -9.44
N HIS A 324 -25.29 9.47 -8.15
CA HIS A 324 -24.36 10.20 -7.29
C HIS A 324 -23.07 9.41 -7.11
N SER A 325 -21.99 9.86 -7.77
CA SER A 325 -20.65 9.35 -7.48
C SER A 325 -20.30 9.59 -6.02
N ARG A 326 -19.70 8.61 -5.35
CA ARG A 326 -19.21 8.75 -3.97
C ARG A 326 -17.73 8.45 -3.92
N VAL A 327 -17.01 9.17 -3.08
CA VAL A 327 -15.61 8.84 -2.77
C VAL A 327 -15.55 7.98 -1.50
N TRP A 328 -14.53 7.12 -1.42
CA TRP A 328 -14.38 6.18 -0.32
C TRP A 328 -14.49 6.79 1.10
N PRO A 329 -13.92 7.97 1.41
CA PRO A 329 -14.11 8.61 2.72
C PRO A 329 -15.58 8.89 3.07
N GLU A 330 -16.41 9.28 2.11
CA GLU A 330 -17.85 9.54 2.33
C GLU A 330 -18.59 8.25 2.66
N VAL A 331 -18.26 7.17 1.95
CA VAL A 331 -18.84 5.84 2.18
C VAL A 331 -18.50 5.31 3.56
N LEU A 332 -17.25 5.47 4.01
CA LEU A 332 -16.84 5.12 5.37
C LEU A 332 -17.56 5.94 6.44
N ASP A 333 -17.63 7.26 6.27
CA ASP A 333 -18.30 8.14 7.24
C ASP A 333 -19.81 7.85 7.33
N GLU A 334 -20.48 7.52 6.22
CA GLU A 334 -21.87 7.07 6.24
C GLU A 334 -22.02 5.71 6.95
N PHE A 335 -21.14 4.76 6.66
CA PHE A 335 -21.16 3.42 7.28
C PHE A 335 -21.04 3.51 8.81
N PHE A 336 -20.05 4.25 9.32
CA PHE A 336 -19.85 4.41 10.76
C PHE A 336 -20.93 5.25 11.47
N LYS A 337 -21.75 6.02 10.74
CA LYS A 337 -22.93 6.70 11.31
C LYS A 337 -24.15 5.78 11.41
N SER A 338 -24.16 4.69 10.64
CA SER A 338 -25.29 3.75 10.56
C SER A 338 -25.18 2.55 11.50
N GLU A 339 -23.99 2.30 12.08
CA GLU A 339 -23.75 1.32 13.16
C GLU A 339 -23.95 1.93 14.55
#